data_AF-A0AAD6TB59-F1
#
_entry.id   AF-A0AAD6TB59-F1
#
_cell.length_a   1.000
_cell.length_b   1.000
_cell.length_c   1.000
_cell.angle_alpha   90.00
_cell.angle_beta   90.00
_cell.angle_gamma   90.00
#
_symmetry.space_group_name_H-M   'P 1'
#
loop_
_entity.id
_entity.type
_entity.pdbx_description
1 polymer ?
#
loop_
_entity_poly.entity_id
_entity_poly.type
_entity_poly.pdbx_seq_one_letter_code
_entity_poly.pdbx_strand_id
1 'polypeptide(L)'
;MSQLPPPLFPSEQWESDSAYITARIMKQSFGIGALLGVPVYAAMLLSSKHRVLSVERLLNVSTVSGIAAAASGGVVTYGRNRMSDAATLKQRRANLAYSVSARREDDYGTIGAILCLCIFPAVFWTRAGLLDLTLGGGSLGYGGGLLTHHIQNLTGNPAGKVPEPEIPADDPRMRRR
;
A
#
# COMPACT_ATOMS: atom_id res chain seq x y z
N MET A 1 -39.02 -17.24 -1.90
CA MET A 1 -37.78 -16.92 -1.17
C MET A 1 -36.79 -18.05 -1.42
N SER A 2 -35.84 -17.87 -2.34
CA SER A 2 -34.80 -18.85 -2.64
C SER A 2 -33.74 -18.84 -1.53
N GLN A 3 -33.64 -19.92 -0.76
CA GLN A 3 -32.51 -20.12 0.13
C GLN A 3 -31.24 -20.23 -0.72
N LEU A 4 -30.30 -19.29 -0.51
CA LEU A 4 -28.98 -19.40 -1.10
C LEU A 4 -28.28 -20.65 -0.54
N PRO A 5 -27.57 -21.42 -1.37
CA PRO A 5 -26.80 -22.56 -0.89
C PRO A 5 -25.81 -22.10 0.19
N PRO A 6 -25.57 -22.92 1.23
CA PRO A 6 -24.59 -22.60 2.24
C PRO A 6 -23.22 -22.37 1.57
N PRO A 7 -22.44 -21.38 2.04
CA PRO A 7 -21.15 -21.07 1.44
C PRO A 7 -20.26 -22.31 1.48
N LEU A 8 -19.67 -22.66 0.33
CA LEU A 8 -18.78 -23.82 0.13
C LEU A 8 -17.46 -23.73 0.92
N PHE A 9 -17.22 -22.63 1.63
CA PHE A 9 -15.97 -22.37 2.36
C PHE A 9 -16.25 -21.94 3.80
N PRO A 10 -15.38 -22.31 4.76
CA PRO A 10 -15.44 -21.79 6.12
C PRO A 10 -15.36 -20.25 6.08
N SER A 11 -16.30 -19.57 6.74
CA SER A 11 -16.36 -18.10 6.79
C SER A 11 -15.05 -17.46 7.23
N GLU A 12 -14.29 -18.13 8.10
CA GLU A 12 -13.00 -17.67 8.61
C GLU A 12 -11.95 -17.46 7.51
N GLN A 13 -11.89 -18.34 6.50
CA GLN A 13 -10.88 -18.23 5.44
C GLN A 13 -11.16 -17.04 4.52
N TRP A 14 -12.44 -16.81 4.20
CA TRP A 14 -12.86 -15.65 3.40
C TRP A 14 -12.55 -14.33 4.11
N GLU A 15 -12.79 -14.25 5.42
CA GLU A 15 -12.48 -13.05 6.21
C GLU A 15 -10.97 -12.77 6.21
N SER A 16 -10.14 -13.80 6.40
CA SER A 16 -8.68 -13.68 6.33
C SER A 16 -8.20 -13.17 4.97
N ASP A 17 -8.71 -13.75 3.87
CA ASP A 17 -8.32 -13.38 2.51
C ASP A 17 -8.73 -11.93 2.19
N SER A 18 -9.97 -11.57 2.53
CA SER A 18 -10.49 -10.21 2.29
C SER A 18 -9.76 -9.16 3.12
N ALA A 19 -9.45 -9.46 4.39
CA ALA A 19 -8.71 -8.56 5.28
C ALA A 19 -7.28 -8.34 4.79
N TYR A 20 -6.59 -9.39 4.34
CA TYR A 20 -5.25 -9.29 3.78
C TYR A 20 -5.20 -8.38 2.55
N ILE A 21 -6.12 -8.60 1.58
CA ILE A 21 -6.21 -7.79 0.37
C ILE A 21 -6.53 -6.34 0.71
N THR A 22 -7.50 -6.12 1.60
CA THR A 22 -7.92 -4.78 2.03
C THR A 22 -6.77 -4.03 2.70
N ALA A 23 -6.10 -4.64 3.67
CA ALA A 23 -4.99 -4.03 4.40
C ALA A 23 -3.85 -3.62 3.45
N ARG A 24 -3.58 -4.43 2.43
CA ARG A 24 -2.56 -4.11 1.44
C ARG A 24 -2.95 -2.91 0.57
N ILE A 25 -4.19 -2.88 0.06
CA ILE A 25 -4.65 -1.72 -0.73
C ILE A 25 -4.68 -0.44 0.13
N MET A 26 -5.00 -0.54 1.41
CA MET A 26 -4.93 0.60 2.34
C MET A 26 -3.52 1.17 2.41
N LYS A 27 -2.48 0.33 2.54
CA LYS A 27 -1.07 0.77 2.55
C LYS A 27 -0.67 1.45 1.24
N GLN A 28 -0.98 0.83 0.11
CA GLN A 28 -0.68 1.41 -1.20
C GLN A 28 -1.38 2.77 -1.39
N SER A 29 -2.65 2.83 -1.03
CA SER A 29 -3.44 4.06 -1.10
C SER A 29 -2.90 5.14 -0.16
N PHE A 30 -2.40 4.76 1.03
CA PHE A 30 -1.73 5.68 1.95
C PHE A 30 -0.54 6.37 1.29
N GLY A 31 0.37 5.61 0.67
CA GLY A 31 1.56 6.19 0.05
C GLY A 31 1.23 7.09 -1.15
N ILE A 32 0.26 6.69 -1.99
CA ILE A 32 -0.23 7.52 -3.10
C ILE A 32 -0.88 8.80 -2.55
N GLY A 33 -1.75 8.68 -1.55
CA GLY A 33 -2.42 9.82 -0.92
C GLY A 33 -1.42 10.78 -0.27
N ALA A 34 -0.39 10.27 0.39
CA ALA A 34 0.64 11.09 1.02
C ALA A 34 1.41 11.93 0.00
N LEU A 35 1.76 11.33 -1.15
CA LEU A 35 2.39 12.08 -2.25
C LEU A 35 1.45 13.11 -2.87
N LEU A 36 0.18 12.75 -3.11
CA LEU A 36 -0.81 13.66 -3.68
C LEU A 36 -1.14 14.84 -2.75
N GLY A 37 -0.91 14.70 -1.44
CA GLY A 37 -1.06 15.79 -0.48
C GLY A 37 -0.19 17.00 -0.82
N VAL A 38 1.01 16.79 -1.38
CA VAL A 38 1.94 17.86 -1.75
C VAL A 38 1.40 18.76 -2.88
N PRO A 39 1.05 18.26 -4.08
CA PRO A 39 0.49 19.10 -5.13
C PRO A 39 -0.88 19.67 -4.75
N VAL A 40 -1.69 18.95 -3.95
CA VAL A 40 -2.95 19.48 -3.42
C VAL A 40 -2.69 20.70 -2.52
N TYR A 41 -1.73 20.61 -1.59
CA TYR A 41 -1.34 21.75 -0.76
C TYR A 41 -0.79 22.90 -1.59
N ALA A 42 0.05 22.62 -2.58
CA ALA A 42 0.58 23.63 -3.48
C ALA A 42 -0.53 24.34 -4.27
N ALA A 43 -1.51 23.61 -4.80
CA ALA A 43 -2.67 24.18 -5.46
C ALA A 43 -3.52 25.06 -4.52
N MET A 44 -3.72 24.62 -3.27
CA MET A 44 -4.41 25.42 -2.24
C MET A 44 -3.65 26.69 -1.87
N LEU A 45 -2.31 26.65 -1.92
CA LEU A 45 -1.49 27.82 -1.66
C LEU A 45 -1.57 28.82 -2.81
N LEU A 46 -1.46 28.33 -4.06
CA LEU A 46 -1.56 29.17 -5.27
C LEU A 46 -2.93 29.83 -5.41
N SER A 47 -4.00 29.17 -4.95
CA SER A 47 -5.35 29.75 -4.93
C SER A 47 -5.55 30.78 -3.81
N SER A 48 -4.67 30.79 -2.79
CA SER A 48 -4.76 31.68 -1.64
C SER A 48 -3.76 32.84 -1.73
N LYS A 49 -4.21 34.02 -2.17
CA LYS A 49 -3.39 35.24 -2.41
C LYS A 49 -2.41 35.69 -1.31
N HIS A 50 -2.51 35.18 -0.07
CA HIS A 50 -1.74 35.69 1.08
C HIS A 50 -1.13 34.59 1.97
N ARG A 51 -1.04 33.34 1.51
CA ARG A 51 -0.48 32.25 2.35
C ARG A 51 0.99 32.01 2.03
N VAL A 52 1.81 31.94 3.07
CA VAL A 52 3.22 31.53 2.99
C VAL A 52 3.36 30.01 3.07
N LEU A 53 4.41 29.48 2.44
CA LEU A 53 4.78 28.06 2.56
C LEU A 53 5.17 27.75 4.01
N SER A 54 4.48 26.79 4.63
CA SER A 54 4.78 26.26 5.95
C SER A 54 5.07 24.76 5.81
N VAL A 55 6.21 24.33 6.35
CA VAL A 55 6.63 22.92 6.33
C VAL A 55 5.68 22.08 7.17
N GLU A 56 5.30 22.57 8.36
CA GLU A 56 4.33 21.93 9.24
C GLU A 56 3.01 21.61 8.53
N ARG A 57 2.44 22.61 7.83
CA ARG A 57 1.19 22.41 7.08
C ARG A 57 1.34 21.42 5.93
N LEU A 58 2.46 21.47 5.21
CA LEU A 58 2.72 20.53 4.12
C LEU A 58 2.76 19.08 4.64
N LEU A 59 3.47 18.85 5.74
CA LEU A 59 3.62 17.53 6.39
C LEU A 59 2.32 17.01 7.00
N ASN A 60 1.52 17.91 7.57
CA ASN A 60 0.20 17.56 8.07
C ASN A 60 -0.76 17.24 6.94
N VAL A 61 -0.75 18.01 5.84
CA VAL A 61 -1.59 17.73 4.68
C VAL A 61 -1.21 16.39 4.04
N SER A 62 0.08 16.07 3.90
CA SER A 62 0.50 14.75 3.36
C SER A 62 0.06 13.59 4.26
N THR A 63 0.19 13.74 5.58
CA THR A 63 -0.22 12.68 6.52
C THR A 63 -1.74 12.49 6.48
N VAL A 64 -2.50 13.58 6.54
CA VAL A 64 -3.97 13.54 6.49
C VAL A 64 -4.47 13.00 5.16
N SER A 65 -3.88 13.41 4.03
CA SER A 65 -4.25 12.90 2.71
C SER A 65 -3.90 11.42 2.57
N GLY A 66 -2.78 10.97 3.14
CA GLY A 66 -2.42 9.56 3.23
C GLY A 66 -3.46 8.76 4.01
N ILE A 67 -3.84 9.20 5.21
CA ILE A 67 -4.86 8.53 6.04
C ILE A 67 -6.22 8.49 5.31
N ALA A 68 -6.64 9.60 4.72
CA ALA A 68 -7.89 9.69 3.96
C ALA A 68 -7.90 8.75 2.74
N ALA A 69 -6.77 8.67 2.01
CA ALA A 69 -6.62 7.75 0.89
C ALA A 69 -6.60 6.28 1.36
N ALA A 70 -5.95 5.97 2.47
CA ALA A 70 -5.95 4.63 3.06
C ALA A 70 -7.38 4.19 3.44
N ALA A 71 -8.12 5.05 4.14
CA ALA A 71 -9.49 4.77 4.55
C ALA A 71 -10.42 4.57 3.34
N SER A 72 -10.35 5.45 2.35
CA SER A 72 -11.17 5.33 1.12
C SER A 72 -10.82 4.07 0.31
N GLY A 73 -9.52 3.78 0.12
CA GLY A 73 -9.06 2.55 -0.54
C GLY A 73 -9.51 1.29 0.19
N GLY A 74 -9.50 1.31 1.54
CA GLY A 74 -10.00 0.23 2.37
C GLY A 74 -11.50 -0.01 2.20
N VAL A 75 -12.32 1.05 2.31
CA VAL A 75 -13.77 0.96 2.16
C VAL A 75 -14.16 0.45 0.76
N VAL A 76 -13.56 1.01 -0.29
CA VAL A 76 -13.82 0.59 -1.68
C VAL A 76 -13.43 -0.87 -1.89
N THR A 77 -12.26 -1.28 -1.41
CA THR A 77 -11.78 -2.66 -1.59
C THR A 77 -12.61 -3.65 -0.78
N TYR A 78 -12.97 -3.31 0.45
CA TYR A 78 -13.84 -4.13 1.29
C TYR A 78 -15.22 -4.34 0.63
N GLY A 79 -15.83 -3.27 0.12
CA GLY A 79 -17.10 -3.35 -0.62
C GLY A 79 -17.00 -4.26 -1.85
N ARG A 80 -15.91 -4.13 -2.63
CA ARG A 80 -15.64 -4.99 -3.79
C ARG A 80 -15.42 -6.46 -3.40
N ASN A 81 -14.74 -6.71 -2.28
CA ASN A 81 -14.48 -8.07 -1.79
C ASN A 81 -15.75 -8.75 -1.31
N ARG A 82 -16.72 -8.02 -0.75
CA ARG A 82 -18.05 -8.57 -0.40
C ARG A 82 -18.85 -9.06 -1.60
N MET A 83 -18.60 -8.53 -2.78
CA MET A 83 -19.26 -8.95 -4.04
C MET A 83 -18.45 -9.99 -4.82
N SER A 84 -17.29 -10.44 -4.30
CA SER A 84 -16.39 -11.36 -4.99
C SER A 84 -16.54 -12.79 -4.45
N ASP A 85 -16.42 -13.77 -5.34
CA ASP A 85 -16.41 -15.19 -4.96
C ASP A 85 -15.13 -15.57 -4.17
N ALA A 86 -15.26 -16.53 -3.27
CA ALA A 86 -14.15 -17.00 -2.43
C ALA A 86 -12.98 -17.55 -3.26
N ALA A 87 -13.25 -18.25 -4.38
CA ALA A 87 -12.22 -18.74 -5.29
C ALA A 87 -11.39 -17.59 -5.89
N THR A 88 -12.06 -16.49 -6.27
CA THR A 88 -11.40 -15.29 -6.80
C THR A 88 -10.55 -14.60 -5.73
N LEU A 89 -11.04 -14.50 -4.49
CA LEU A 89 -10.28 -13.91 -3.39
C LEU A 89 -9.03 -14.73 -3.05
N LYS A 90 -9.15 -16.06 -3.01
CA LYS A 90 -8.02 -16.97 -2.80
C LYS A 90 -6.96 -16.81 -3.89
N GLN A 91 -7.37 -16.76 -5.15
CA GLN A 91 -6.47 -16.52 -6.27
C GLN A 91 -5.79 -15.16 -6.19
N ARG A 92 -6.53 -14.09 -5.87
CA ARG A 92 -5.98 -12.74 -5.67
C ARG A 92 -4.98 -12.71 -4.52
N ARG A 93 -5.31 -13.32 -3.37
CA ARG A 93 -4.38 -13.42 -2.24
C ARG A 93 -3.11 -14.16 -2.63
N ALA A 94 -3.23 -15.30 -3.32
CA ALA A 94 -2.06 -16.06 -3.79
C ALA A 94 -1.17 -15.20 -4.69
N ASN A 95 -1.75 -14.54 -5.69
CA ASN A 95 -1.00 -13.64 -6.60
C ASN A 95 -0.31 -12.51 -5.83
N LEU A 96 -0.99 -11.90 -4.85
CA LEU A 96 -0.45 -10.81 -4.05
C LEU A 96 0.62 -11.29 -3.05
N ALA A 97 0.48 -12.47 -2.46
CA ALA A 97 1.39 -13.03 -1.47
C ALA A 97 2.69 -13.56 -2.10
N TYR A 98 2.60 -14.09 -3.32
CA TYR A 98 3.74 -14.65 -4.05
C TYR A 98 4.38 -13.69 -5.04
N SER A 99 3.78 -12.55 -5.35
CA SER A 99 4.42 -11.55 -6.21
C SER A 99 5.69 -10.99 -5.57
N VAL A 100 6.82 -11.06 -6.28
CA VAL A 100 8.09 -10.43 -5.83
C VAL A 100 8.01 -8.91 -5.97
N SER A 101 7.36 -8.39 -7.03
CA SER A 101 7.17 -6.94 -7.21
C SER A 101 6.38 -6.34 -6.06
N ALA A 102 5.35 -7.06 -5.58
CA ALA A 102 4.58 -6.69 -4.42
C ALA A 102 5.41 -6.52 -3.15
N ARG A 103 6.31 -7.46 -2.86
CA ARG A 103 7.16 -7.39 -1.66
C ARG A 103 8.18 -6.27 -1.79
N ARG A 104 8.79 -6.13 -2.97
CA ARG A 104 9.72 -5.02 -3.22
C ARG A 104 9.05 -3.67 -3.07
N GLU A 105 7.83 -3.51 -3.57
CA GLU A 105 7.03 -2.30 -3.37
C GLU A 105 6.93 -1.91 -1.88
N ASP A 106 6.57 -2.88 -1.02
CA ASP A 106 6.49 -2.67 0.43
C ASP A 106 7.86 -2.38 1.05
N ASP A 107 8.94 -3.01 0.58
CA ASP A 107 10.32 -2.78 1.04
C ASP A 107 10.77 -1.35 0.72
N TYR A 108 10.57 -0.88 -0.53
CA TYR A 108 10.92 0.49 -0.94
C TYR A 108 10.15 1.51 -0.12
N GLY A 109 8.84 1.30 0.08
CA GLY A 109 8.02 2.16 0.93
C GLY A 109 8.56 2.19 2.37
N THR A 110 8.84 1.03 2.96
CA THR A 110 9.32 0.94 4.35
C THR A 110 10.70 1.59 4.53
N ILE A 111 11.64 1.33 3.63
CA ILE A 111 12.97 1.95 3.64
C ILE A 111 12.84 3.47 3.49
N GLY A 112 12.04 3.94 2.54
CA GLY A 112 11.78 5.37 2.34
C GLY A 112 11.19 6.02 3.59
N ALA A 113 10.22 5.35 4.23
CA ALA A 113 9.60 5.82 5.47
C ALA A 113 10.63 5.96 6.60
N ILE A 114 11.45 4.94 6.85
CA ILE A 114 12.47 4.95 7.92
C ILE A 114 13.52 6.03 7.65
N LEU A 115 13.99 6.16 6.41
CA LEU A 115 14.97 7.18 6.05
C LEU A 115 14.43 8.59 6.30
N CYS A 116 13.21 8.88 5.82
CA CYS A 116 12.62 10.21 6.01
C CYS A 116 12.17 10.47 7.44
N LEU A 117 11.79 9.44 8.21
CA LEU A 117 11.52 9.53 9.65
C LEU A 117 12.72 10.10 10.42
N CYS A 118 13.95 9.75 10.01
CA CYS A 118 15.18 10.25 10.62
C CYS A 118 15.63 11.60 10.02
N ILE A 119 15.54 11.75 8.70
CA ILE A 119 16.06 12.94 7.98
C ILE A 119 15.20 14.18 8.25
N PHE A 120 13.87 14.07 8.28
CA PHE A 120 13.01 15.24 8.43
C PHE A 120 13.18 15.94 9.78
N PRO A 121 13.17 15.24 10.93
CA PRO A 121 13.48 15.86 12.22
C PRO A 121 14.87 16.49 12.25
N ALA A 122 15.88 15.84 11.67
CA ALA A 122 17.25 16.36 11.65
C ALA A 122 17.37 17.66 10.84
N VAL A 123 16.69 17.77 9.69
CA VAL A 123 16.78 18.93 8.79
C VAL A 123 15.82 20.06 9.19
N PHE A 124 14.64 19.73 9.70
CA PHE A 124 13.55 20.69 9.92
C PHE A 124 13.17 20.87 11.40
N TRP A 125 14.06 20.53 12.34
CA TRP A 125 13.82 20.58 13.80
C TRP A 125 13.20 21.90 14.29
N THR A 126 13.57 23.03 13.68
CA THR A 126 13.10 24.38 14.08
C THR A 126 11.84 24.84 13.35
N ARG A 127 11.31 24.06 12.41
CA ARG A 127 10.21 24.49 11.50
C ARG A 127 8.86 23.84 11.78
N ALA A 128 8.81 22.77 12.57
CA ALA A 128 7.59 22.03 12.90
C ALA A 128 7.79 21.23 14.19
N GLY A 129 6.70 20.75 14.79
CA GLY A 129 6.77 19.85 15.94
C GLY A 129 7.40 18.49 15.58
N LEU A 130 8.03 17.84 16.55
CA LEU A 130 8.67 16.53 16.35
C LEU A 130 7.70 15.47 15.80
N LEU A 131 6.44 15.48 16.25
CA LEU A 131 5.41 14.56 15.77
C LEU A 131 5.07 14.82 14.29
N ASP A 132 4.91 16.07 13.88
CA ASP A 132 4.60 16.42 12.49
C ASP A 132 5.78 16.08 11.58
N LEU A 133 7.02 16.31 12.05
CA LEU A 133 8.24 15.96 11.31
C LEU A 133 8.40 14.46 11.12
N THR A 134 8.12 13.67 12.16
CA THR A 134 8.26 12.20 12.10
C THR A 134 7.12 11.57 11.30
N LEU A 135 5.85 11.90 11.59
CA LEU A 135 4.70 11.36 10.88
C LEU A 135 4.64 11.84 9.43
N GLY A 136 4.88 13.13 9.20
CA GLY A 136 4.91 13.72 7.87
C GLY A 136 6.11 13.26 7.05
N GLY A 137 7.29 13.21 7.66
CA GLY A 137 8.50 12.69 7.02
C GLY A 137 8.32 11.22 6.65
N GLY A 138 7.82 10.39 7.57
CA GLY A 138 7.53 8.98 7.33
C GLY A 138 6.48 8.76 6.24
N SER A 139 5.40 9.56 6.22
CA SER A 139 4.35 9.44 5.19
C SER A 139 4.85 9.79 3.78
N LEU A 140 5.58 10.91 3.64
CA LEU A 140 6.21 11.30 2.38
C LEU A 140 7.30 10.32 1.96
N GLY A 141 8.11 9.83 2.90
CA GLY A 141 9.13 8.83 2.65
C GLY A 141 8.55 7.52 2.14
N TYR A 142 7.46 7.06 2.76
CA TYR A 142 6.75 5.85 2.32
C TYR A 142 6.23 6.01 0.89
N GLY A 143 5.51 7.10 0.61
CA GLY A 143 5.03 7.40 -0.74
C GLY A 143 6.17 7.54 -1.76
N GLY A 144 7.25 8.24 -1.41
CA GLY A 144 8.43 8.40 -2.27
C GLY A 144 9.14 7.09 -2.59
N GLY A 145 9.19 6.16 -1.64
CA GLY A 145 9.66 4.79 -1.85
C GLY A 145 8.81 4.04 -2.88
N LEU A 146 7.48 4.07 -2.72
CA LEU A 146 6.56 3.46 -3.69
C LEU A 146 6.71 4.04 -5.11
N LEU A 147 6.81 5.37 -5.20
CA LEU A 147 7.00 6.06 -6.48
C LEU A 147 8.31 5.62 -7.14
N THR A 148 9.39 5.50 -6.36
CA THR A 148 10.68 5.01 -6.84
C THR A 148 10.57 3.60 -7.41
N HIS A 149 9.88 2.69 -6.71
CA HIS A 149 9.63 1.34 -7.20
C HIS A 149 8.82 1.34 -8.51
N HIS A 150 7.79 2.19 -8.63
CA HIS A 150 7.02 2.33 -9.87
C HIS A 150 7.85 2.87 -11.03
N ILE A 151 8.68 3.89 -10.79
CA ILE A 151 9.59 4.43 -11.80
C ILE A 151 10.55 3.34 -12.26
N GLN A 152 11.15 2.57 -11.35
CA GLN A 152 12.07 1.47 -11.71
C GLN A 152 11.41 0.39 -12.57
N ASN A 153 10.16 0.02 -12.23
CA ASN A 153 9.39 -0.92 -13.04
C ASN A 153 9.08 -0.36 -14.43
N LEU A 154 8.79 0.94 -14.56
CA LEU A 154 8.56 1.60 -15.86
C LEU A 154 9.83 1.74 -16.70
N THR A 155 10.99 1.96 -16.07
CA THR A 155 12.28 2.10 -16.76
C THR A 155 12.92 0.77 -17.15
N GLY A 156 12.22 -0.35 -16.99
CA GLY A 156 12.68 -1.65 -17.48
C GLY A 156 13.62 -2.40 -16.53
N ASN A 157 13.60 -2.09 -15.23
CA ASN A 157 14.19 -2.96 -14.20
C ASN A 157 13.07 -3.65 -13.38
N PRO A 158 12.23 -4.50 -14.02
CA PRO A 158 11.14 -5.15 -13.31
C PRO A 158 11.68 -6.11 -12.26
N ALA A 159 10.94 -6.27 -11.17
CA ALA A 159 11.21 -7.30 -10.19
C ALA A 159 11.37 -8.67 -10.87
N GLY A 160 12.41 -9.41 -10.49
CA GLY A 160 12.67 -10.75 -11.04
C GLY A 160 11.44 -11.64 -10.91
N LYS A 161 11.20 -12.49 -11.91
CA LYS A 161 10.12 -13.48 -11.85
C LYS A 161 10.36 -14.39 -10.67
N VAL A 162 9.30 -14.69 -9.92
CA VAL A 162 9.34 -15.73 -8.88
C VAL A 162 9.69 -17.03 -9.61
N PRO A 163 10.72 -17.79 -9.16
CA PRO A 163 10.88 -19.15 -9.64
C PRO A 163 9.56 -19.87 -9.46
N GLU A 164 8.97 -20.36 -10.54
CA GLU A 164 7.75 -21.16 -10.42
C GLU A 164 8.05 -22.27 -9.41
N PRO A 165 7.16 -22.51 -8.44
CA PRO A 165 7.37 -23.62 -7.53
C PRO A 165 7.57 -24.85 -8.40
N GLU A 166 8.76 -25.45 -8.34
CA GLU A 166 9.03 -26.71 -9.02
C GLU A 166 8.01 -27.69 -8.46
N ILE A 167 6.95 -27.93 -9.21
CA ILE A 167 6.04 -29.04 -8.93
C ILE A 167 6.94 -30.25 -9.09
N PRO A 168 7.21 -31.02 -8.01
CA PRO A 168 8.04 -32.20 -8.12
C PRO A 168 7.48 -33.03 -9.26
N ALA A 169 8.26 -33.18 -10.33
CA ALA A 169 7.83 -33.92 -11.50
C ALA A 169 7.38 -35.30 -10.99
N ASP A 170 6.08 -35.57 -11.15
CA ASP A 170 5.33 -36.73 -10.67
C ASP A 170 6.24 -37.90 -10.30
N ASP A 171 6.69 -37.94 -9.04
CA ASP A 171 7.71 -38.93 -8.63
C ASP A 171 7.07 -40.31 -8.81
N PRO A 172 7.56 -41.13 -9.75
CA PRO A 172 6.93 -42.42 -10.06
C PRO A 172 6.93 -43.37 -8.84
N ARG A 173 7.70 -43.06 -7.78
CA ARG A 173 7.67 -43.79 -6.52
C ARG A 173 6.40 -43.56 -5.70
N MET A 174 5.69 -42.43 -5.87
CA MET A 174 4.44 -42.17 -5.15
C MET A 174 3.24 -42.92 -5.74
N ARG A 175 3.32 -43.45 -6.96
CA ARG A 175 2.24 -44.24 -7.60
C ARG A 175 2.21 -45.73 -7.23
N ARG A 176 3.14 -46.22 -6.40
CA ARG A 176 3.28 -47.66 -6.08
C ARG A 176 2.87 -48.06 -4.65
N ARG A 177 1.95 -47.33 -4.00
CA ARG A 177 1.42 -47.73 -2.69
C ARG A 177 -0.10 -47.82 -2.71
#